data_AF-A0A9P5NCL0-F1
#
_entry.id   AF-A0A9P5NCL0-F1
#
_cell.length_a   1.000
_cell.length_b   1.000
_cell.length_c   1.000
_cell.angle_alpha   90.00
_cell.angle_beta   90.00
_cell.angle_gamma   90.00
#
_symmetry.space_group_name_H-M   'P 1'
#
loop_
_entity.id
_entity.type
_entity.pdbx_description
1 polymer ?
#
loop_
_entity_poly.entity_id
_entity_poly.type
_entity_poly.pdbx_seq_one_letter_code
_entity_poly.pdbx_strand_id
1 'polypeptide(L)' 'NVAMLCILNELAKYHNEETGEFDLDAFKIVYIMPMKALIQEMVGNFLTWLKVFSVKVRELTGDAQMTKQQIS' A
#
# COMPACT_ATOMS: atom_id res chain seq x y z
N ASN A 1 8.29 -11.84 0.39
CA ASN A 1 8.16 -11.54 -1.06
C ASN A 1 6.82 -11.88 -1.71
N VAL A 2 6.12 -12.97 -1.36
CA VAL A 2 4.83 -13.30 -2.02
C VAL A 2 3.82 -12.14 -1.95
N ALA A 3 3.72 -11.46 -0.81
CA ALA A 3 2.86 -10.29 -0.65
C ALA A 3 3.17 -9.16 -1.66
N MET A 4 4.45 -8.93 -1.97
CA MET A 4 4.86 -7.91 -2.94
C MET A 4 4.41 -8.27 -4.36
N LEU A 5 4.49 -9.55 -4.73
CA LEU A 5 3.99 -10.01 -6.03
C LEU A 5 2.47 -9.82 -6.16
N CYS A 6 1.72 -10.09 -5.09
CA CYS A 6 0.28 -9.83 -5.06
C CYS A 6 -0.03 -8.33 -5.20
N ILE A 7 0.72 -7.47 -4.48
CA ILE A 7 0.57 -6.01 -4.56
C ILE A 7 0.83 -5.53 -5.99
N LEU A 8 1.94 -5.94 -6.61
CA LEU A 8 2.30 -5.54 -7.96
C LEU A 8 1.29 -6.05 -9.01
N ASN A 9 0.79 -7.28 -8.83
CA ASN A 9 -0.24 -7.83 -9.70
C ASN A 9 -1.54 -7.02 -9.61
N GLU A 10 -1.93 -6.56 -8.44
CA GLU A 10 -3.12 -5.70 -8.29
C GLU A 10 -2.89 -4.32 -8.91
N LEU A 11 -1.73 -3.72 -8.63
CA LEU A 11 -1.34 -2.40 -9.14
C LEU A 11 -1.27 -2.37 -10.68
N ALA A 12 -0.82 -3.47 -11.31
CA ALA A 12 -0.77 -3.58 -12.76
C ALA A 12 -2.15 -3.52 -13.44
N LYS A 13 -3.24 -3.91 -12.76
CA LYS A 13 -4.61 -3.85 -13.32
C LYS A 13 -5.13 -2.41 -13.47
N TYR A 14 -4.54 -1.48 -12.72
CA TYR A 14 -4.90 -0.05 -12.70
C TYR A 14 -3.82 0.82 -13.34
N HIS A 15 -2.92 0.21 -14.11
CA HIS A 15 -1.91 0.89 -14.90
C HIS A 15 -2.51 1.32 -16.24
N ASN A 16 -2.42 2.61 -16.56
CA ASN A 16 -2.76 3.10 -17.88
C ASN A 16 -1.55 2.96 -18.80
N GLU A 17 -1.64 2.09 -19.81
CA GLU A 17 -0.54 1.84 -20.76
C GLU A 17 -0.21 3.04 -21.66
N GLU A 18 -1.16 3.95 -21.88
CA GLU A 18 -0.98 5.12 -22.75
C GLU A 18 -0.28 6.27 -22.01
N THR A 19 -0.61 6.50 -20.73
CA THR A 19 -0.02 7.59 -19.92
C THR A 19 1.11 7.12 -19.00
N GLY A 20 1.20 5.82 -18.72
CA GLY A 20 2.13 5.24 -17.74
C GLY A 20 1.76 5.53 -16.28
N GLU A 21 0.58 6.10 -16.03
CA GLU A 21 0.12 6.46 -14.69
C GLU A 21 -0.68 5.31 -14.05
N PHE A 22 -0.65 5.26 -12.72
CA PHE A 22 -1.46 4.31 -11.94
C PHE A 22 -2.64 5.04 -11.32
N ASP A 23 -3.85 4.49 -11.50
CA ASP A 23 -5.04 4.98 -10.79
C ASP A 23 -5.04 4.45 -9.35
N LEU A 24 -4.46 5.24 -8.44
CA LEU A 24 -4.29 4.90 -7.03
C LEU A 24 -5.56 5.05 -6.18
N ASP A 25 -6.61 5.67 -6.74
CA ASP A 25 -7.88 5.87 -6.03
C ASP A 25 -8.89 4.75 -6.35
N ALA A 26 -8.70 4.03 -7.45
CA ALA A 26 -9.55 2.91 -7.86
C ALA A 26 -9.39 1.63 -7.01
N PHE A 27 -8.33 1.52 -6.21
CA PHE A 27 -8.09 0.34 -5.38
C PHE A 27 -7.46 0.65 -4.02
N LYS A 28 -7.63 -0.25 -3.06
CA LYS A 28 -6.97 -0.21 -1.75
C LYS A 28 -6.45 -1.61 -1.41
N ILE A 29 -5.27 -1.69 -0.78
CA ILE A 29 -4.68 -2.96 -0.35
C ILE A 29 -4.53 -2.96 1.17
N VAL A 30 -5.03 -4.02 1.81
CA VAL A 30 -4.93 -4.22 3.27
C VAL A 30 -4.02 -5.40 3.55
N TYR A 31 -2.95 -5.16 4.32
CA TYR A 31 -2.01 -6.18 4.75
C TYR A 31 -2.09 -6.38 6.26
N ILE A 32 -2.58 -7.56 6.68
CA ILE A 32 -2.88 -7.86 8.09
C ILE A 32 -1.75 -8.71 8.69
N MET A 33 -1.29 -8.32 9.87
CA MET A 33 -0.26 -9.05 10.63
C MET A 33 -0.60 -9.10 12.13
N PRO A 34 -0.13 -10.13 12.86
CA PRO A 34 -0.52 -10.36 14.25
C PRO A 34 0.23 -9.52 15.29
N MET A 35 1.41 -8.97 14.97
CA MET A 35 2.26 -8.24 15.93
C MET A 35 2.64 -6.84 15.44
N LYS A 36 2.48 -5.81 16.29
CA LYS A 36 2.75 -4.40 15.97
C LYS A 36 4.20 -4.12 15.55
N ALA A 37 5.17 -4.78 16.19
CA ALA A 37 6.58 -4.61 15.83
C ALA A 37 6.88 -5.02 14.37
N LEU A 38 6.25 -6.10 13.89
CA LEU A 38 6.40 -6.56 12.52
C LEU A 38 5.71 -5.65 11.51
N ILE A 39 4.61 -5.00 11.92
CA ILE A 39 3.89 -4.04 11.07
C ILE A 39 4.79 -2.85 10.75
N GLN A 40 5.46 -2.27 11.74
CA GLN A 40 6.34 -1.12 11.54
C GLN A 40 7.47 -1.41 10.55
N GLU A 41 8.12 -2.57 10.69
CA GLU A 41 9.16 -3.02 9.77
C GLU A 41 8.62 -3.17 8.34
N MET A 42 7.47 -3.82 8.19
CA MET A 42 6.85 -4.05 6.88
C MET A 42 6.34 -2.76 6.22
N VAL A 43 5.80 -1.82 7.01
CA VAL A 43 5.41 -0.49 6.52
C VAL A 43 6.64 0.25 6.00
N GLY A 44 7.77 0.22 6.71
CA GLY A 44 9.03 0.81 6.24
C GLY A 44 9.54 0.20 4.93
N ASN A 45 9.51 -1.13 4.83
CA ASN A 45 9.90 -1.87 3.63
C ASN A 45 8.99 -1.53 2.44
N PHE A 46 7.67 -1.58 2.63
CA PHE A 46 6.71 -1.27 1.57
C PHE A 46 6.74 0.21 1.16
N LEU A 47 6.93 1.12 2.10
CA LEU A 47 7.09 2.55 1.79
C LEU A 47 8.33 2.78 0.91
N THR A 48 9.41 2.04 1.14
CA THR A 48 10.63 2.12 0.32
C THR A 48 10.41 1.52 -1.07
N TRP A 49 9.85 0.32 -1.15
CA TRP A 49 9.67 -0.39 -2.43
C TRP A 49 8.59 0.21 -3.31
N LEU A 50 7.49 0.69 -2.74
CA LEU A 50 6.36 1.21 -3.50
C LEU A 50 6.47 2.72 -3.80
N LYS A 51 7.51 3.40 -3.28
CA LYS A 51 7.75 4.83 -3.51
C LYS A 51 7.82 5.19 -4.99
N VAL A 52 8.37 4.31 -5.81
CA VAL A 52 8.52 4.52 -7.26
C VAL A 52 7.18 4.53 -8.01
N PHE A 53 6.14 3.93 -7.41
CA PHE A 53 4.79 3.88 -7.95
C PHE A 53 3.87 4.95 -7.33
N SER A 54 4.42 5.88 -6.56
CA SER A 54 3.66 6.93 -5.84
C SER A 54 2.58 6.42 -4.87
N VAL A 55 2.64 5.14 -4.48
CA VAL A 55 1.68 4.53 -3.55
C VAL A 55 1.93 5.03 -2.13
N LYS A 56 0.86 5.40 -1.43
CA LYS A 56 0.91 5.80 -0.02
C LYS A 56 0.68 4.57 0.86
N VAL A 57 1.66 4.25 1.71
CA VAL A 57 1.56 3.17 2.71
C VAL A 57 1.43 3.79 4.09
N ARG A 58 0.48 3.28 4.89
CA ARG A 58 0.21 3.73 6.26
C ARG A 58 -0.08 2.53 7.14
N GLU A 59 0.33 2.63 8.40
CA GLU A 59 -0.12 1.71 9.44
C GLU A 59 -1.55 2.10 9.88
N LEU A 60 -2.43 1.12 9.95
CA LEU A 60 -3.75 1.26 10.57
C LEU A 60 -3.76 0.49 11.89
N THR A 61 -3.51 1.19 13.00
CA THR A 61 -3.66 0.64 14.37
C THR A 61 -4.58 1.52 15.20
N GLY A 62 -5.12 0.98 16.29
CA GLY A 62 -6.04 1.73 17.17
C GLY A 62 -5.44 3.01 17.77
N ASP A 63 -4.11 3.08 17.95
CA ASP A 63 -3.39 4.28 18.43
C ASP A 63 -3.12 5.30 17.32
N ALA A 64 -2.83 4.84 16.09
CA ALA A 64 -2.59 5.69 14.94
C ALA A 64 -3.90 5.85 14.15
N GLN A 65 -4.75 6.79 14.58
CA GLN A 65 -5.96 7.11 13.84
C GLN A 65 -5.61 7.77 12.51
N MET A 66 -5.64 6.99 11.43
CA MET A 66 -5.82 7.57 10.09
C MET A 66 -7.18 8.26 10.05
N THR A 67 -7.22 9.50 9.55
CA THR A 67 -8.51 10.17 9.37
C THR A 67 -9.30 9.41 8.30
N LYS A 68 -10.65 9.42 8.38
CA LYS A 68 -11.51 8.74 7.39
C LYS A 68 -11.15 9.12 5.95
N GLN A 69 -10.67 10.34 5.76
CA GLN A 69 -10.21 10.91 4.49
C GLN A 69 -8.90 10.32 3.97
N GLN A 70 -8.07 9.71 4.82
CA GLN A 70 -6.87 8.98 4.43
C GLN A 70 -7.14 7.49 4.12
N ILE A 71 -8.30 6.99 4.55
CA ILE A 71 -8.77 5.62 4.30
C ILE A 71 -9.61 5.58 3.01
N SER A 72 -10.40 6.63 2.80
CA SER A 72 -11.33 6.74 1.68
C SER A 72 -10.67 6.98 0.33
#